data_AF-A0A0D8BZ46-F1
#
_entry.id   AF-A0A0D8BZ46-F1
#
_cell.length_a   1.000
_cell.length_b   1.000
_cell.length_c   1.000
_cell.angle_alpha   90.00
_cell.angle_beta   90.00
_cell.angle_gamma   90.00
#
_symmetry.space_group_name_H-M   'P 1'
#
loop_
_entity.id
_entity.type
_entity.pdbx_description
1 polymer ?
#
loop_
_entity_poly.entity_id
_entity_poly.type
_entity_poly.pdbx_seq_one_letter_code
_entity_poly.pdbx_strand_id
1 'polypeptide(L)'
;MKKWDIAVIPSDGIGKKAVHVANINVNGKYPSMFEPVHGSAPDIYGKGIANPIGQIWAVKLVLDHFGEEKIGAFLLQTIEDVTADGVKTPDLGGAVGTLLPFRYTCCQTNRIERMTLVVQKMVWQAATEGRDDHRAA
;
A
#
# COMPACT_ATOMS: atom_id res chain seq x y z
N MET A 1 -10.76 19.56 19.04
CA MET A 1 -9.59 18.73 18.70
C MET A 1 -9.56 18.55 17.19
N LYS A 2 -8.43 18.84 16.52
CA LYS A 2 -8.33 18.80 15.05
C LYS A 2 -7.66 17.48 14.62
N LYS A 3 -8.51 16.48 14.32
CA LYS A 3 -8.55 15.73 13.06
C LYS A 3 -7.20 15.32 12.45
N TRP A 4 -6.68 14.13 12.80
CA TRP A 4 -5.83 13.19 12.03
C TRP A 4 -5.53 11.99 12.95
N ASP A 5 -5.98 10.78 12.61
CA ASP A 5 -5.68 9.56 13.37
C ASP A 5 -4.64 8.72 12.62
N ILE A 6 -3.57 8.32 13.31
CA ILE A 6 -2.48 7.50 12.78
C ILE A 6 -2.66 6.05 13.24
N ALA A 7 -2.82 5.13 12.30
CA ALA A 7 -2.89 3.70 12.57
C ALA A 7 -1.69 2.96 11.97
N VAL A 8 -0.88 2.32 12.83
CA VAL A 8 0.20 1.41 12.42
C VAL A 8 -0.35 -0.01 12.45
N ILE A 9 -0.27 -0.72 11.33
CA ILE A 9 -0.81 -2.07 11.20
C ILE A 9 0.37 -3.06 11.18
N PRO A 10 0.52 -3.91 12.21
CA PRO A 10 1.54 -4.94 12.22
C PRO A 10 1.31 -5.94 11.09
N SER A 11 2.39 -6.39 10.47
CA SER A 11 2.33 -7.50 9.53
C SER A 11 2.37 -8.83 10.28
N ASP A 12 1.22 -9.45 10.45
CA ASP A 12 1.13 -10.80 11.00
C ASP A 12 1.80 -11.75 9.98
N GLY A 13 2.91 -12.39 10.33
CA GLY A 13 3.61 -13.38 9.48
C GLY A 13 4.85 -12.91 8.70
N ILE A 14 5.01 -11.62 8.37
CA ILE A 14 6.18 -11.10 7.60
C ILE A 14 7.24 -10.44 8.52
N GLY A 15 6.94 -10.33 9.82
CA GLY A 15 7.81 -9.70 10.82
C GLY A 15 7.86 -8.17 10.69
N LYS A 16 8.45 -7.46 11.66
CA LYS A 16 8.46 -5.97 11.76
C LYS A 16 9.10 -5.21 10.57
N LYS A 17 9.42 -5.88 9.45
CA LYS A 17 10.15 -5.33 8.30
C LYS A 17 9.23 -4.88 7.15
N ALA A 18 7.94 -5.20 7.22
CA ALA A 18 6.93 -4.78 6.25
C ALA A 18 5.79 -3.99 6.93
N VAL A 19 6.12 -2.92 7.65
CA VAL A 19 5.14 -2.10 8.38
C VAL A 19 4.69 -0.90 7.55
N HIS A 20 3.42 -0.51 7.68
CA HIS A 20 2.75 0.56 6.94
C HIS A 20 1.79 1.29 7.87
N VAL A 21 1.48 2.53 7.51
CA VAL A 21 0.70 3.44 8.32
C VAL A 21 -0.35 4.16 7.47
N ALA A 22 -1.50 4.41 8.08
CA ALA A 22 -2.55 5.26 7.54
C ALA A 22 -2.69 6.52 8.38
N ASN A 23 -2.66 7.68 7.72
CA ASN A 23 -3.01 8.97 8.29
C ASN A 23 -4.39 9.37 7.74
N ILE A 24 -5.43 9.07 8.52
CA ILE A 24 -6.82 9.11 8.05
C ILE A 24 -7.45 10.47 8.34
N ASN A 25 -8.06 11.05 7.31
CA ASN A 25 -8.87 12.24 7.41
C ASN A 25 -10.34 11.89 7.70
N VAL A 26 -10.69 11.76 8.97
CA VAL A 26 -11.98 11.21 9.42
C VAL A 26 -13.22 11.95 8.87
N ASN A 27 -13.12 13.24 8.55
CA ASN A 27 -14.22 14.06 8.02
C ASN A 27 -13.98 14.51 6.56
N GLY A 28 -13.15 13.82 5.80
CA GLY A 28 -13.06 13.91 4.33
C GLY A 28 -12.64 15.26 3.72
N LYS A 29 -12.38 16.30 4.52
CA LYS A 29 -12.02 17.65 3.98
C LYS A 29 -10.70 17.67 3.18
N TYR A 30 -9.80 16.75 3.49
CA TYR A 30 -8.51 16.63 2.80
C TYR A 30 -8.27 15.14 2.53
N PRO A 31 -7.47 14.79 1.51
CA PRO A 31 -7.15 13.40 1.24
C PRO A 31 -6.45 12.75 2.45
N SER A 32 -6.76 11.47 2.69
CA SER A 32 -6.00 10.61 3.61
C SER A 32 -4.65 10.23 2.98
N MET A 33 -3.63 9.96 3.80
CA MET A 33 -2.29 9.56 3.34
C MET A 33 -1.96 8.15 3.84
N PHE A 34 -1.35 7.33 2.98
CA PHE A 34 -0.97 5.95 3.30
C PHE A 34 0.48 5.75 2.88
N GLU A 35 1.33 5.34 3.80
CA GLU A 35 2.78 5.26 3.56
C GLU A 35 3.42 4.02 4.22
N PRO A 36 4.51 3.48 3.67
CA PRO A 36 5.34 2.53 4.39
C PRO A 36 6.03 3.22 5.56
N VAL A 37 6.25 2.49 6.66
CA VAL A 37 6.91 3.03 7.87
C VAL A 37 8.44 3.08 7.72
N HIS A 38 9.01 2.41 6.71
CA HIS A 38 10.45 2.48 6.48
C HIS A 38 10.88 3.88 5.99
N GLY A 39 12.04 4.35 6.43
CA GLY A 39 12.64 5.60 5.95
C GLY A 39 13.21 5.49 4.53
N SER A 40 13.94 6.52 4.10
CA SER A 40 14.54 6.62 2.76
C SER A 40 15.68 5.62 2.47
N ALA A 41 16.19 4.94 3.50
CA ALA A 41 17.25 3.93 3.46
C ALA A 41 18.43 4.28 2.52
N PRO A 42 19.19 5.37 2.80
CA PRO A 42 20.25 5.86 1.92
C PRO A 42 21.39 4.86 1.69
N ASP A 43 21.62 3.98 2.66
CA ASP A 43 22.63 2.93 2.65
C ASP A 43 22.38 1.84 1.60
N ILE A 44 21.12 1.65 1.17
CA ILE A 44 20.74 0.68 0.13
C ILE A 44 20.18 1.33 -1.15
N TYR A 45 20.11 2.66 -1.18
CA TYR A 45 19.68 3.39 -2.37
C TYR A 45 20.53 3.02 -3.60
N GLY A 46 19.86 2.81 -4.73
CA GLY A 46 20.50 2.41 -5.98
C GLY A 46 20.99 0.96 -6.06
N LYS A 47 20.91 0.17 -4.97
CA LYS A 47 21.39 -1.22 -4.95
C LYS A 47 20.35 -2.25 -5.41
N GLY A 48 19.09 -1.85 -5.59
CA GLY A 48 18.02 -2.75 -6.06
C GLY A 48 17.66 -3.87 -5.09
N ILE A 49 17.88 -3.67 -3.78
CA ILE A 49 17.60 -4.65 -2.72
C ILE A 49 16.56 -4.15 -1.69
N ALA A 50 15.96 -2.99 -1.93
CA ALA A 50 14.89 -2.47 -1.09
C ALA A 50 13.67 -3.41 -1.12
N ASN A 51 13.01 -3.58 0.02
CA ASN A 51 11.81 -4.39 0.13
C ASN A 51 10.57 -3.61 -0.35
N PRO A 52 9.90 -4.03 -1.43
CA PRO A 52 8.72 -3.32 -1.92
C PRO A 52 7.44 -3.61 -1.11
N ILE A 53 7.43 -4.63 -0.23
CA ILE A 53 6.21 -5.16 0.39
C ILE A 53 5.51 -4.11 1.25
N GLY A 54 6.25 -3.30 2.02
CA GLY A 54 5.66 -2.25 2.85
C GLY A 54 4.87 -1.22 2.02
N GLN A 55 5.40 -0.84 0.86
CA GLN A 55 4.74 0.08 -0.06
C GLN A 55 3.52 -0.55 -0.73
N ILE A 56 3.60 -1.84 -1.12
CA ILE A 56 2.48 -2.57 -1.71
C ILE A 56 1.35 -2.72 -0.69
N TRP A 57 1.66 -3.03 0.56
CA TRP A 57 0.65 -3.17 1.61
C TRP A 57 0.00 -1.82 1.96
N ALA A 58 0.72 -0.70 1.87
CA ALA A 58 0.07 0.62 1.97
C ALA A 58 -1.07 0.79 0.94
N VAL A 59 -0.97 0.16 -0.25
CA VAL A 59 -2.07 0.14 -1.25
C VAL A 59 -3.28 -0.66 -0.75
N LYS A 60 -3.10 -1.73 0.03
CA LYS A 60 -4.21 -2.42 0.69
C LYS A 60 -4.98 -1.48 1.61
N LEU A 61 -4.30 -0.61 2.35
CA LEU A 61 -4.97 0.37 3.22
C LEU A 61 -5.77 1.40 2.41
N VAL A 62 -5.26 1.82 1.26
CA VAL A 62 -6.01 2.65 0.30
C VAL A 62 -7.26 1.90 -0.17
N LEU A 63 -7.12 0.63 -0.58
CA LEU A 63 -8.24 -0.22 -1.02
C LEU A 63 -9.32 -0.32 0.05
N ASP A 64 -8.96 -0.62 1.29
CA ASP A 64 -9.90 -0.69 2.40
C ASP A 64 -10.59 0.65 2.66
N HIS A 65 -9.85 1.77 2.60
CA HIS A 65 -10.41 3.11 2.78
C HIS A 65 -11.50 3.44 1.75
N PHE A 66 -11.37 2.93 0.52
CA PHE A 66 -12.37 3.08 -0.54
C PHE A 66 -13.44 1.97 -0.56
N GLY A 67 -13.45 1.08 0.45
CA GLY A 67 -14.42 -0.01 0.59
C GLY A 67 -14.15 -1.22 -0.31
N GLU A 68 -12.94 -1.33 -0.88
CA GLU A 68 -12.51 -2.42 -1.76
C GLU A 68 -11.77 -3.53 -0.99
N GLU A 69 -12.28 -3.88 0.19
CA GLU A 69 -11.65 -4.83 1.14
C GLU A 69 -11.35 -6.19 0.52
N LYS A 70 -12.18 -6.66 -0.42
CA LYS A 70 -11.94 -7.93 -1.13
C LYS A 70 -10.66 -7.91 -1.96
N ILE A 71 -10.39 -6.79 -2.62
CA ILE A 71 -9.17 -6.60 -3.40
C ILE A 71 -7.99 -6.38 -2.46
N GLY A 72 -8.18 -5.64 -1.37
CA GLY A 72 -7.19 -5.49 -0.32
C GLY A 72 -6.75 -6.83 0.29
N ALA A 73 -7.70 -7.69 0.63
CA ALA A 73 -7.44 -9.04 1.14
C ALA A 73 -6.73 -9.93 0.12
N PHE A 74 -7.13 -9.86 -1.15
CA PHE A 74 -6.42 -10.57 -2.23
C PHE A 74 -4.97 -10.10 -2.39
N LEU A 75 -4.73 -8.79 -2.31
CA LEU A 75 -3.39 -8.22 -2.38
C LEU A 75 -2.52 -8.73 -1.22
N LEU A 76 -3.07 -8.77 -0.02
CA LEU A 76 -2.39 -9.33 1.15
C LEU A 76 -2.05 -10.82 0.96
N GLN A 77 -3.03 -11.63 0.54
CA GLN A 77 -2.80 -13.04 0.22
C GLN A 77 -1.69 -13.21 -0.83
N THR A 78 -1.69 -12.38 -1.86
CA THR A 78 -0.66 -12.42 -2.91
C THR A 78 0.73 -12.15 -2.33
N ILE A 79 0.86 -11.19 -1.41
CA ILE A 79 2.13 -10.92 -0.73
C ILE A 79 2.56 -12.15 0.08
N GLU A 80 1.63 -12.75 0.83
CA GLU A 80 1.90 -13.97 1.61
C GLU A 80 2.40 -15.10 0.71
N ASP A 81 1.70 -15.38 -0.40
CA ASP A 81 2.06 -16.41 -1.37
C ASP A 81 3.45 -16.17 -1.97
N VAL A 82 3.74 -14.93 -2.42
CA VAL A 82 5.06 -14.54 -2.97
C VAL A 82 6.17 -14.79 -1.95
N THR A 83 5.94 -14.42 -0.69
CA THR A 83 6.94 -14.64 0.36
C THR A 83 7.07 -16.11 0.77
N ALA A 84 5.99 -16.89 0.68
CA ALA A 84 5.98 -18.33 0.90
C ALA A 84 6.75 -19.08 -0.19
N ASP A 85 6.66 -18.62 -1.44
CA ASP A 85 7.42 -19.11 -2.61
C ASP A 85 8.94 -18.80 -2.54
N GLY A 86 9.40 -18.14 -1.46
CA GLY A 86 10.81 -17.81 -1.26
C GLY A 86 11.26 -16.55 -2.01
N VAL A 87 10.35 -15.83 -2.67
CA VAL A 87 10.62 -14.57 -3.37
C VAL A 87 10.73 -13.43 -2.36
N LYS A 88 11.84 -13.41 -1.61
CA LYS A 88 12.11 -12.51 -0.49
C LYS A 88 13.37 -11.66 -0.71
N THR A 89 13.31 -10.38 -0.37
CA THR A 89 14.47 -9.49 -0.35
C THR A 89 15.41 -9.82 0.82
N PRO A 90 16.67 -9.33 0.82
CA PRO A 90 17.67 -9.67 1.84
C PRO A 90 17.24 -9.35 3.27
N ASP A 91 16.47 -8.29 3.48
CA ASP A 91 15.94 -7.93 4.80
C ASP A 91 14.98 -9.01 5.35
N LEU A 92 14.27 -9.72 4.48
CA LEU A 92 13.41 -10.86 4.84
C LEU A 92 14.14 -12.21 4.79
N GLY A 93 15.46 -12.22 4.66
CA GLY A 93 16.29 -13.43 4.62
C GLY A 93 16.29 -14.16 3.27
N GLY A 94 15.81 -13.53 2.20
CA GLY A 94 15.91 -14.08 0.84
C GLY A 94 17.10 -13.51 0.07
N ALA A 95 17.19 -13.84 -1.22
CA ALA A 95 18.30 -13.47 -2.08
C ALA A 95 17.89 -12.66 -3.32
N VAL A 96 16.60 -12.30 -3.44
CA VAL A 96 16.08 -11.65 -4.65
C VAL A 96 16.14 -10.12 -4.54
N GLY A 97 16.29 -9.44 -5.67
CA GLY A 97 16.24 -7.98 -5.73
C GLY A 97 14.80 -7.44 -5.71
N THR A 98 14.66 -6.13 -5.49
CA THR A 98 13.39 -5.39 -5.35
C THR A 98 12.37 -5.67 -6.44
N LEU A 99 12.83 -5.83 -7.70
CA LEU A 99 11.93 -5.93 -8.85
C LEU A 99 11.16 -7.25 -8.91
N LEU A 100 11.71 -8.35 -8.37
CA LEU A 100 11.09 -9.66 -8.53
C LEU A 100 9.82 -9.81 -7.67
N PRO A 101 9.82 -9.54 -6.35
CA PRO A 101 8.59 -9.55 -5.55
C PRO A 101 7.54 -8.57 -6.09
N PHE A 102 7.97 -7.38 -6.54
CA PHE A 102 7.07 -6.38 -7.13
C PHE A 102 6.39 -6.90 -8.40
N ARG A 103 7.16 -7.41 -9.37
CA ARG A 103 6.62 -7.93 -10.63
C ARG A 103 5.74 -9.16 -10.42
N TYR A 104 6.13 -10.05 -9.51
CA TYR A 104 5.32 -11.23 -9.19
C TYR A 104 3.95 -10.79 -8.66
N THR A 105 3.93 -9.88 -7.69
CA THR A 105 2.69 -9.33 -7.13
C THR A 105 1.84 -8.69 -8.23
N CYS A 106 2.42 -7.81 -9.07
CA CYS A 106 1.70 -7.19 -10.19
C CYS A 106 1.11 -8.20 -11.17
N CYS A 107 1.84 -9.30 -11.46
CA CYS A 107 1.38 -10.35 -12.36
C CYS A 107 0.14 -11.07 -11.81
N GLN A 108 0.11 -11.36 -10.51
CA GLN A 108 -1.03 -12.00 -9.85
C GLN A 108 -2.22 -11.05 -9.75
N THR A 109 -1.99 -9.78 -9.41
CA THR A 109 -3.06 -8.78 -9.27
C THR A 109 -3.67 -8.34 -10.61
N ASN A 110 -2.90 -8.32 -11.70
CA ASN A 110 -3.41 -7.99 -13.04
C ASN A 110 -4.39 -9.04 -13.60
N ARG A 111 -4.55 -10.19 -12.94
CA ARG A 111 -5.59 -11.17 -13.28
C ARG A 111 -6.98 -10.77 -12.77
N ILE A 112 -7.08 -9.69 -11.98
CA ILE A 112 -8.35 -9.18 -11.49
C ILE A 112 -8.92 -8.18 -12.50
N GLU A 113 -9.96 -8.58 -13.23
CA GLU A 113 -10.68 -7.74 -14.21
C GLU A 113 -11.19 -6.41 -13.62
N ARG A 114 -11.43 -6.35 -12.30
CA ARG A 114 -11.89 -5.15 -11.58
C ARG A 114 -10.81 -4.14 -11.22
N MET A 115 -9.52 -4.49 -11.28
CA MET A 115 -8.46 -3.61 -10.77
C MET A 115 -8.43 -2.26 -11.48
N THR A 116 -8.60 -2.25 -12.82
CA THR A 116 -8.64 -1.03 -13.63
C THR A 116 -9.81 -0.11 -13.24
N LEU A 117 -10.99 -0.68 -12.99
CA LEU A 117 -12.18 0.08 -12.58
C LEU A 117 -12.02 0.68 -11.18
N VAL A 118 -11.38 -0.06 -10.27
CA VAL A 118 -11.08 0.42 -8.92
C VAL A 118 -10.10 1.58 -8.95
N VAL A 119 -9.03 1.49 -9.75
CA VAL A 119 -8.09 2.61 -9.91
C VAL A 119 -8.80 3.84 -10.48
N GLN A 120 -9.66 3.69 -11.49
CA GLN A 120 -10.44 4.80 -12.03
C GLN A 120 -11.38 5.44 -10.98
N LYS A 121 -12.05 4.61 -10.18
CA LYS A 121 -12.92 5.05 -9.08
C LYS A 121 -12.15 5.81 -8.00
N MET A 122 -10.99 5.31 -7.60
CA MET A 122 -10.10 5.97 -6.62
C MET A 122 -9.61 7.32 -7.14
N VAL A 123 -9.15 7.39 -8.40
CA VAL A 123 -8.71 8.65 -9.03
C VAL A 123 -9.85 9.65 -9.08
N TRP A 124 -11.07 9.22 -9.42
CA TRP A 124 -12.24 10.08 -9.42
C TRP A 124 -12.58 10.61 -8.02
N GLN A 125 -12.62 9.73 -7.02
CA GLN A 125 -12.95 10.11 -5.64
C GLN A 125 -11.89 11.04 -5.03
N ALA A 126 -10.60 10.74 -5.21
CA ALA A 126 -9.51 11.61 -4.80
C ALA A 126 -9.57 12.99 -5.48
N ALA A 127 -9.98 13.05 -6.75
CA ALA A 127 -10.17 14.34 -7.43
C ALA A 127 -11.37 15.12 -6.89
N THR A 128 -12.39 14.46 -6.32
CA THR A 128 -13.57 15.13 -5.74
C THR A 128 -13.40 15.54 -4.28
N GLU A 129 -12.52 14.87 -3.53
CA GLU A 129 -12.14 15.27 -2.17
C GLU A 129 -11.45 16.65 -2.21
N GLY A 130 -12.18 17.70 -1.78
CA GLY A 130 -11.66 19.06 -1.71
C GLY A 130 -12.25 20.07 -2.70
N ARG A 131 -13.24 19.71 -3.54
CA ARG A 131 -13.89 20.66 -4.47
C ARG A 131 -15.12 21.41 -3.93
N ASP A 132 -15.51 21.18 -2.68
CA ASP A 132 -16.71 21.78 -2.08
C ASP A 132 -16.48 23.17 -1.44
N ASP A 133 -15.25 23.70 -1.45
CA ASP A 133 -14.93 24.99 -0.78
C ASP A 133 -14.93 26.22 -1.71
N HIS A 134 -14.98 26.05 -3.03
CA HIS A 134 -15.02 27.17 -4.00
C HIS A 134 -16.43 27.70 -4.31
N ARG A 135 -17.48 27.22 -3.64
CA ARG A 135 -18.86 27.74 -3.78
C ARG A 135 -19.37 28.53 -2.56
N ALA A 136 -18.53 28.72 -1.55
CA ALA A 136 -18.87 29.50 -0.36
C ALA A 136 -17.78 30.55 -0.08
N ALA A 137 -17.72 31.57 -0.93
CA ALA A 137 -17.05 32.85 -0.67
C ALA A 137 -17.84 33.98 -1.34
#